data_AF-A0A8C3S5E1-F1
#
_entry.id   AF-A0A8C3S5E1-F1
#
_cell.length_a   1.000
_cell.length_b   1.000
_cell.length_c   1.000
_cell.angle_alpha   90.00
_cell.angle_beta   90.00
_cell.angle_gamma   90.00
#
_symmetry.space_group_name_H-M   'P 1'
#
loop_
_entity.id
_entity.type
_entity.pdbx_description
1 polymer ?
#
loop_
_entity_poly.entity_id
_entity_poly.type
_entity_poly.pdbx_seq_one_letter_code
_entity_poly.pdbx_strand_id
1 'polypeptide(L)'
;MDVKALWTTRDVALSVHRGFRVIGLFTHGFLAGYAVWNIIVIYILAGNQLSTLSNLLQQYKALAYPAQSFLYLLLALSTVSAFDRIDLAKASVAVRGFLTLDPAAIASFLYFVALILSLSQQMTSDRINLYTPPSENGSLWTAGAEEQILQPWIVVNLVVALLVGLSWLFLSYRPELDHSEELMFHAEVEEFPELDKSLNVQS
;
A
#
# COMPACT_ATOMS: atom_id res chain seq x y z
N MET A 1 9.40 6.45 46.94
CA MET A 1 8.54 5.51 46.19
C MET A 1 8.31 6.14 44.84
N ASP A 2 8.95 5.63 43.80
CA ASP A 2 8.75 6.13 42.43
C ASP A 2 7.33 5.74 41.98
N VAL A 3 6.48 6.76 41.83
CA VAL A 3 5.18 6.60 41.18
C VAL A 3 5.50 6.28 39.72
N LYS A 4 5.32 5.02 39.32
CA LYS A 4 5.33 4.63 37.90
C LYS A 4 4.39 5.61 37.18
N ALA A 5 4.94 6.43 36.30
CA ALA A 5 4.14 7.31 35.45
C ALA A 5 3.08 6.46 34.75
N LEU A 6 1.82 6.69 35.11
CA LEU A 6 0.68 5.97 34.53
C LEU A 6 0.57 6.46 33.08
N TRP A 7 0.79 5.58 32.11
CA TRP A 7 0.68 5.93 30.70
C TRP A 7 -0.68 6.54 30.41
N THR A 8 -0.69 7.73 29.81
CA THR A 8 -1.94 8.35 29.37
C THR A 8 -2.40 7.73 28.06
N THR A 9 -3.69 7.86 27.72
CA THR A 9 -4.22 7.42 26.42
C THR A 9 -3.46 8.07 25.25
N ARG A 10 -2.97 9.31 25.45
CA ARG A 10 -2.13 10.03 24.49
C ARG A 10 -0.79 9.33 24.27
N ASP A 11 -0.12 8.90 25.35
CA ASP A 11 1.18 8.22 25.25
C ASP A 11 1.05 6.87 24.53
N VAL A 12 -0.07 6.16 24.74
CA VAL A 12 -0.40 4.93 23.99
C VAL A 12 -0.60 5.24 22.51
N ALA A 13 -1.37 6.29 22.17
CA ALA A 13 -1.61 6.68 20.79
C ALA A 13 -0.32 7.06 20.05
N LEU A 14 0.55 7.84 20.67
CA LEU A 14 1.85 8.24 20.12
C LEU A 14 2.77 7.03 19.91
N SER A 15 2.81 6.11 20.88
CA SER A 15 3.58 4.86 20.77
C SER A 15 3.09 3.99 19.61
N VAL A 16 1.77 3.83 19.47
CA VAL A 16 1.15 3.05 18.37
C VAL A 16 1.42 3.70 17.02
N HIS A 17 1.26 5.03 16.90
CA HIS A 17 1.55 5.76 15.67
C HIS A 17 3.02 5.61 15.26
N ARG A 18 3.95 5.74 16.21
CA ARG A 18 5.39 5.52 15.96
C ARG A 18 5.69 4.08 15.53
N GLY A 19 5.05 3.10 16.17
CA GLY A 19 5.16 1.69 15.77
C GLY A 19 4.62 1.45 14.36
N PHE A 20 3.47 2.04 14.03
CA PHE A 20 2.86 1.95 12.71
C PHE A 20 3.74 2.58 11.62
N ARG A 21 4.42 3.69 11.91
CA ARG A 21 5.38 4.31 10.98
C ARG A 21 6.53 3.37 10.60
N VAL A 22 7.13 2.68 11.57
CA VAL A 22 8.22 1.71 11.31
C VAL A 22 7.72 0.54 10.48
N ILE A 23 6.55 -0.01 10.85
CA ILE A 23 5.93 -1.11 10.11
C ILE A 23 5.57 -0.67 8.68
N GLY A 24 5.03 0.54 8.52
CA GLY A 24 4.67 1.14 7.24
C GLY A 24 5.89 1.27 6.32
N LEU A 25 6.99 1.86 6.80
CA LEU A 25 8.23 1.99 6.03
C LEU A 25 8.75 0.64 5.52
N PHE A 26 8.80 -0.37 6.41
CA PHE A 26 9.18 -1.72 6.02
C PHE A 26 8.21 -2.31 4.98
N THR A 27 6.91 -2.14 5.20
CA THR A 27 5.86 -2.66 4.33
C THR A 27 5.94 -2.07 2.93
N HIS A 28 6.22 -0.77 2.78
CA HIS A 28 6.38 -0.12 1.47
C HIS A 28 7.48 -0.79 0.62
N GLY A 29 8.67 -0.98 1.22
CA GLY A 29 9.79 -1.61 0.52
C GLY A 29 9.56 -3.10 0.25
N PHE A 30 9.00 -3.81 1.22
CA PHE A 30 8.67 -5.22 1.08
C PHE A 30 7.60 -5.45 -0.01
N LEU A 31 6.57 -4.61 -0.06
CA LEU A 31 5.54 -4.61 -1.09
C LEU A 31 6.15 -4.38 -2.48
N ALA A 32 7.08 -3.42 -2.63
CA ALA A 32 7.74 -3.15 -3.92
C ALA A 32 8.55 -4.36 -4.40
N GLY A 33 9.35 -4.97 -3.51
CA GLY A 33 10.08 -6.19 -3.83
C GLY A 33 9.16 -7.36 -4.20
N TYR A 34 8.09 -7.56 -3.42
CA TYR A 34 7.10 -8.60 -3.67
C TYR A 34 6.36 -8.41 -5.02
N ALA A 35 5.95 -7.18 -5.35
CA ALA A 35 5.26 -6.89 -6.61
C ALA A 35 6.15 -7.18 -7.83
N VAL A 36 7.44 -6.81 -7.76
CA VAL A 36 8.43 -7.14 -8.80
C VAL A 36 8.64 -8.64 -8.91
N TRP A 37 8.79 -9.34 -7.79
CA TRP A 37 8.92 -10.80 -7.80
C TRP A 37 7.68 -11.47 -8.42
N ASN A 38 6.48 -11.05 -8.04
CA ASN A 38 5.23 -11.63 -8.53
C ASN A 38 5.10 -11.48 -10.05
N ILE A 39 5.38 -10.28 -10.59
CA ILE A 39 5.29 -10.07 -12.04
C ILE A 39 6.36 -10.85 -12.80
N ILE A 40 7.57 -11.00 -12.25
CA ILE A 40 8.64 -11.83 -12.85
C ILE A 40 8.20 -13.29 -12.95
N VAL A 41 7.64 -13.86 -11.88
CA VAL A 41 7.14 -15.25 -11.88
C VAL A 41 6.06 -15.42 -12.95
N ILE A 42 5.10 -14.49 -13.01
CA ILE A 42 4.03 -14.51 -14.03
C ILE A 42 4.62 -14.51 -15.45
N TYR A 43 5.56 -13.62 -15.76
CA TYR A 43 6.17 -13.53 -17.10
C TYR A 43 7.02 -14.75 -17.46
N ILE A 44 7.80 -15.29 -16.52
CA ILE A 44 8.58 -16.50 -16.76
C ILE A 44 7.67 -17.67 -17.13
N LEU A 45 6.55 -17.81 -16.41
CA LEU A 45 5.58 -18.89 -16.64
C LEU A 45 4.74 -18.70 -17.91
N ALA A 46 4.42 -17.44 -18.26
CA ALA A 46 3.69 -17.09 -19.47
C ALA A 46 4.52 -17.28 -20.77
N GLY A 47 5.84 -17.36 -20.64
CA GLY A 47 6.76 -17.62 -21.75
C GLY A 47 6.97 -16.41 -22.66
N ASN A 48 7.85 -16.58 -23.65
CA ASN A 48 8.16 -15.49 -24.58
C ASN A 48 6.90 -15.12 -25.40
N GLN A 49 6.62 -13.81 -25.50
CA GLN A 49 5.43 -13.28 -26.18
C GLN A 49 4.09 -13.89 -25.70
N LEU A 50 4.01 -14.34 -24.44
CA LEU A 50 2.80 -14.97 -23.86
C LEU A 50 2.38 -16.26 -24.59
N SER A 51 3.34 -16.99 -25.18
CA SER A 51 3.05 -18.22 -25.93
C SER A 51 2.70 -19.44 -25.06
N THR A 52 2.94 -19.40 -23.75
CA THR A 52 2.74 -20.54 -22.84
C THR A 52 1.74 -20.25 -21.70
N LEU A 53 0.60 -19.62 -22.02
CA LEU A 53 -0.44 -19.28 -21.02
C LEU A 53 -1.03 -20.49 -20.29
N SER A 54 -1.23 -21.63 -20.97
CA SER A 54 -1.67 -22.85 -20.29
C SER A 54 -0.64 -23.34 -19.26
N ASN A 55 0.65 -23.11 -19.48
CA ASN A 55 1.70 -23.45 -18.52
C ASN A 55 1.63 -22.55 -17.28
N LEU A 56 1.40 -21.25 -17.48
CA LEU A 56 1.11 -20.30 -16.40
C LEU A 56 -0.07 -20.77 -15.56
N LEU A 57 -1.21 -21.10 -16.18
CA LEU A 57 -2.41 -21.54 -15.45
C LEU A 57 -2.17 -22.83 -14.65
N GLN A 58 -1.49 -23.82 -15.24
CA GLN A 58 -1.23 -25.10 -14.56
C GLN A 58 -0.30 -24.95 -13.35
N GLN A 59 0.76 -24.14 -13.47
CA GLN A 59 1.77 -24.00 -12.42
C GLN A 59 1.39 -22.94 -11.36
N TYR A 60 0.74 -21.85 -11.77
CA TYR A 60 0.48 -20.71 -10.89
C TYR A 60 -0.85 -20.83 -10.12
N LYS A 61 -1.79 -21.71 -10.52
CA LYS A 61 -3.14 -21.77 -9.92
C LYS A 61 -3.15 -21.81 -8.39
N ALA A 62 -2.37 -22.68 -7.77
CA ALA A 62 -2.35 -22.83 -6.31
C ALA A 62 -1.74 -21.62 -5.59
N LEU A 63 -0.89 -20.86 -6.29
CA LEU A 63 -0.25 -19.65 -5.77
C LEU A 63 -1.09 -18.39 -6.00
N ALA A 64 -1.98 -18.39 -7.00
CA ALA A 64 -2.72 -17.21 -7.41
C ALA A 64 -3.52 -16.57 -6.27
N TYR A 65 -4.26 -17.36 -5.49
CA TYR A 65 -5.09 -16.84 -4.41
C TYR A 65 -4.28 -16.37 -3.18
N PRO A 66 -3.31 -17.15 -2.66
CA PRO A 66 -2.41 -16.66 -1.61
C PRO A 66 -1.63 -15.42 -2.03
N ALA A 67 -1.14 -15.37 -3.27
CA ALA A 67 -0.38 -14.23 -3.78
C ALA A 67 -1.24 -12.97 -3.86
N GLN A 68 -2.45 -13.07 -4.41
CA GLN A 68 -3.39 -11.96 -4.48
C GLN A 68 -3.77 -11.45 -3.08
N SER A 69 -4.06 -12.35 -2.14
CA SER A 69 -4.43 -12.00 -0.76
C SER A 69 -3.29 -11.27 -0.05
N PHE A 70 -2.06 -11.74 -0.24
CA PHE A 70 -0.88 -11.14 0.36
C PHE A 70 -0.55 -9.77 -0.26
N LEU A 71 -0.63 -9.66 -1.59
CA LEU A 71 -0.51 -8.39 -2.30
C LEU A 71 -1.52 -7.36 -1.78
N TYR A 72 -2.77 -7.79 -1.61
CA TYR A 72 -3.85 -6.95 -1.10
C TYR A 72 -3.59 -6.47 0.33
N LEU A 73 -3.15 -7.36 1.23
CA LEU A 73 -2.79 -7.00 2.60
C LEU A 73 -1.70 -5.93 2.62
N LEU A 74 -0.62 -6.15 1.87
CA LEU A 74 0.52 -5.23 1.80
C LEU A 74 0.14 -3.88 1.17
N LEU A 75 -0.67 -3.90 0.10
CA LEU A 75 -1.21 -2.70 -0.53
C LEU A 75 -2.10 -1.91 0.43
N ALA A 76 -2.99 -2.58 1.16
CA ALA A 76 -3.87 -1.93 2.13
C ALA A 76 -3.07 -1.25 3.24
N LEU A 77 -2.11 -1.97 3.85
CA LEU A 77 -1.24 -1.42 4.88
C LEU A 77 -0.41 -0.24 4.36
N SER A 78 0.17 -0.36 3.16
CA SER A 78 0.95 0.71 2.53
C SER A 78 0.08 1.92 2.17
N THR A 79 -1.15 1.70 1.70
CA THR A 79 -2.08 2.78 1.35
C THR A 79 -2.47 3.56 2.60
N VAL A 80 -2.83 2.87 3.69
CA VAL A 80 -3.15 3.53 4.97
C VAL A 80 -1.92 4.26 5.51
N SER A 81 -0.74 3.63 5.49
CA SER A 81 0.50 4.27 5.95
C SER A 81 0.92 5.47 5.11
N ALA A 82 0.62 5.49 3.81
CA ALA A 82 0.90 6.64 2.95
C ALA A 82 -0.09 7.79 3.24
N PHE A 83 -1.38 7.48 3.41
CA PHE A 83 -2.39 8.47 3.76
C PHE A 83 -2.17 9.09 5.14
N ASP A 84 -1.63 8.34 6.11
CA ASP A 84 -1.28 8.84 7.44
C ASP A 84 -0.25 9.99 7.40
N ARG A 85 0.51 10.10 6.30
CA ARG A 85 1.46 11.21 6.08
C ARG A 85 0.81 12.48 5.53
N ILE A 86 -0.46 12.44 5.15
CA ILE A 86 -1.19 13.55 4.53
C ILE A 86 -2.27 14.04 5.50
N ASP A 87 -2.41 15.36 5.66
CA ASP A 87 -3.54 15.96 6.39
C ASP A 87 -4.84 15.87 5.57
N LEU A 88 -5.52 14.72 5.65
CA LEU A 88 -6.81 14.48 4.98
C LEU A 88 -7.95 15.35 5.55
N ALA A 89 -7.82 15.85 6.79
CA ALA A 89 -8.84 16.72 7.40
C ALA A 89 -8.98 18.04 6.63
N LYS A 90 -7.94 18.43 5.90
CA LYS A 90 -7.97 19.55 4.94
C LYS A 90 -7.81 19.02 3.51
N ALA A 91 -8.86 18.41 2.98
CA ALA A 91 -8.87 17.88 1.60
C ALA A 91 -8.40 18.89 0.54
N SER A 92 -8.66 20.20 0.72
CA SER A 92 -8.13 21.26 -0.15
C SER A 92 -6.61 21.38 -0.11
N VAL A 93 -5.98 21.13 1.04
CA VAL A 93 -4.53 21.09 1.23
C VAL A 93 -3.95 19.82 0.60
N ALA A 94 -4.62 18.66 0.74
CA ALA A 94 -4.20 17.43 0.08
C ALA A 94 -4.24 17.53 -1.46
N VAL A 95 -5.33 18.09 -2.02
CA VAL A 95 -5.44 18.33 -3.47
C VAL A 95 -4.41 19.35 -3.95
N ARG A 96 -4.16 20.42 -3.17
CA ARG A 96 -3.09 21.36 -3.48
C ARG A 96 -1.72 20.68 -3.43
N GLY A 97 -1.47 19.82 -2.45
CA GLY A 97 -0.25 19.02 -2.32
C GLY A 97 0.01 18.16 -3.56
N PHE A 98 -1.03 17.49 -4.06
CA PHE A 98 -0.96 16.74 -5.31
C PHE A 98 -0.62 17.64 -6.52
N LEU A 99 -1.27 18.81 -6.63
CA LEU A 99 -0.98 19.80 -7.68
C LEU A 99 0.43 20.40 -7.57
N THR A 100 0.98 20.50 -6.35
CA THR A 100 2.36 20.94 -6.10
C THR A 100 3.38 19.81 -6.18
N LEU A 101 2.96 18.59 -6.56
CA LEU A 101 3.80 17.41 -6.68
C LEU A 101 4.50 17.02 -5.37
N ASP A 102 3.80 17.13 -4.24
CA ASP A 102 4.29 16.61 -2.98
C ASP A 102 4.48 15.08 -3.06
N PRO A 103 5.68 14.55 -2.74
CA PRO A 103 5.96 13.12 -2.87
C PRO A 103 5.01 12.21 -2.07
N ALA A 104 4.58 12.63 -0.89
CA ALA A 104 3.65 11.86 -0.06
C ALA A 104 2.25 11.85 -0.68
N ALA A 105 1.75 13.00 -1.16
CA ALA A 105 0.49 13.10 -1.89
C ALA A 105 0.46 12.21 -3.15
N ILE A 106 1.54 12.23 -3.94
CA ILE A 106 1.66 11.39 -5.14
C ILE A 106 1.70 9.91 -4.76
N ALA A 107 2.54 9.51 -3.80
CA ALA A 107 2.66 8.11 -3.40
C ALA A 107 1.33 7.54 -2.87
N SER A 108 0.60 8.30 -2.06
CA SER A 108 -0.72 7.90 -1.57
C SER A 108 -1.73 7.71 -2.68
N PHE A 109 -1.76 8.63 -3.66
CA PHE A 109 -2.61 8.47 -4.84
C PHE A 109 -2.25 7.23 -5.65
N LEU A 110 -0.96 7.00 -5.91
CA LEU A 110 -0.48 5.85 -6.68
C LEU A 110 -0.78 4.52 -5.98
N TYR A 111 -0.58 4.42 -4.66
CA TYR A 111 -0.96 3.24 -3.88
C TYR A 111 -2.46 3.01 -3.90
N PHE A 112 -3.27 4.07 -3.76
CA PHE A 112 -4.72 3.97 -3.83
C PHE A 112 -5.19 3.45 -5.20
N VAL A 113 -4.62 3.96 -6.30
CA VAL A 113 -4.92 3.45 -7.66
C VAL A 113 -4.48 1.99 -7.79
N ALA A 114 -3.30 1.62 -7.31
CA ALA A 114 -2.80 0.25 -7.32
C ALA A 114 -3.71 -0.71 -6.53
N LEU A 115 -4.24 -0.26 -5.39
CA LEU A 115 -5.20 -1.01 -4.57
C LEU A 115 -6.50 -1.28 -5.33
N ILE A 116 -7.08 -0.25 -5.96
CA ILE A 116 -8.31 -0.39 -6.78
C ILE A 116 -8.07 -1.32 -7.98
N LEU A 117 -6.95 -1.17 -8.68
CA LEU A 117 -6.59 -2.06 -9.78
C LEU A 117 -6.44 -3.50 -9.32
N SER A 118 -5.76 -3.74 -8.19
CA SER A 118 -5.61 -5.09 -7.62
C SER A 118 -6.97 -5.71 -7.28
N LEU A 119 -7.86 -4.96 -6.63
CA LEU A 119 -9.22 -5.42 -6.31
C LEU A 119 -10.07 -5.69 -7.56
N SER A 120 -9.90 -4.89 -8.63
CA SER A 120 -10.62 -5.10 -9.89
C SER A 120 -10.33 -6.47 -10.54
N GLN A 121 -9.16 -7.05 -10.25
CA GLN A 121 -8.70 -8.32 -10.81
C GLN A 121 -9.04 -9.54 -9.94
N GLN A 122 -9.72 -9.35 -8.80
CA GLN A 122 -9.94 -10.42 -7.83
C GLN A 122 -10.73 -11.60 -8.42
N MET A 123 -11.79 -11.33 -9.19
CA MET A 123 -12.55 -12.40 -9.87
C MET A 123 -11.69 -13.20 -10.87
N THR A 124 -10.74 -12.54 -11.54
CA THR A 124 -9.82 -13.21 -12.46
C THR A 124 -8.83 -14.08 -11.70
N SER A 125 -8.26 -13.59 -10.60
CA SER A 125 -7.37 -14.37 -9.74
C SER A 125 -8.08 -15.58 -9.12
N ASP A 126 -9.36 -15.45 -8.72
CA ASP A 126 -10.18 -16.57 -8.23
C ASP A 126 -10.41 -17.62 -9.32
N ARG A 127 -10.69 -17.17 -10.55
CA ARG A 127 -10.87 -18.04 -11.71
C ARG A 127 -9.57 -18.80 -12.07
N ILE A 128 -8.41 -18.18 -11.89
CA ILE A 128 -7.09 -18.82 -12.08
C ILE A 128 -6.84 -19.86 -10.99
N ASN A 129 -7.18 -19.57 -9.73
CA ASN A 129 -7.03 -20.53 -8.63
C ASN A 129 -7.86 -21.80 -8.84
N LEU A 130 -9.06 -21.64 -9.40
CA LEU A 130 -9.96 -22.74 -9.77
C LEU A 130 -9.69 -23.27 -11.20
N TYR A 131 -8.48 -23.09 -11.73
CA TYR A 131 -8.17 -23.55 -13.08
C TYR A 131 -8.29 -25.07 -13.22
N THR A 132 -9.16 -25.45 -14.15
CA THR A 132 -9.39 -26.80 -14.63
C THR A 132 -9.29 -26.79 -16.15
N PRO A 133 -8.57 -27.74 -16.79
CA PRO A 133 -8.39 -27.76 -18.24
C PRO A 133 -9.73 -27.72 -18.99
N PRO A 134 -9.82 -27.06 -20.17
CA PRO A 134 -11.06 -26.99 -20.95
C PRO A 134 -11.63 -28.35 -21.39
N SER A 135 -10.81 -29.41 -21.35
CA SER A 135 -11.22 -30.78 -21.67
C SER A 135 -12.05 -31.46 -20.57
N GLU A 136 -12.12 -30.87 -19.38
CA GLU A 136 -12.83 -31.46 -18.24
C GLU A 136 -14.21 -30.82 -18.03
N ASN A 137 -15.18 -31.65 -17.63
CA ASN A 137 -16.55 -31.20 -17.36
C ASN A 137 -16.58 -30.20 -16.19
N GLY A 138 -17.21 -29.05 -16.40
CA GLY A 138 -17.32 -27.98 -15.41
C GLY A 138 -16.17 -26.97 -15.43
N SER A 139 -15.30 -27.00 -16.44
CA SER A 139 -14.26 -25.98 -16.60
C SER A 139 -14.86 -24.57 -16.75
N LEU A 140 -14.34 -23.63 -15.96
CA LEU A 140 -14.59 -22.20 -16.14
C LEU A 140 -13.86 -21.63 -17.35
N TRP A 141 -13.03 -22.40 -18.04
CA TRP A 141 -12.17 -21.95 -19.12
C TRP A 141 -12.61 -22.56 -20.45
N THR A 142 -12.88 -21.71 -21.43
CA THR A 142 -13.18 -22.14 -22.81
C THR A 142 -11.90 -22.12 -23.65
N ALA A 143 -11.78 -23.06 -24.59
CA ALA A 143 -10.64 -23.10 -25.50
C ALA A 143 -10.49 -21.77 -26.24
N GLY A 144 -9.30 -21.17 -26.17
CA GLY A 144 -8.99 -19.87 -26.79
C GLY A 144 -9.35 -18.63 -25.97
N ALA A 145 -10.09 -18.76 -24.86
CA ALA A 145 -10.39 -17.61 -23.98
C ALA A 145 -9.24 -17.27 -23.02
N GLU A 146 -8.28 -18.18 -22.83
CA GLU A 146 -7.13 -17.99 -21.94
C GLU A 146 -6.38 -16.69 -22.24
N GLU A 147 -6.08 -16.43 -23.51
CA GLU A 147 -5.36 -15.22 -23.95
C GLU A 147 -6.15 -13.94 -23.65
N GLN A 148 -7.44 -13.92 -23.98
CA GLN A 148 -8.31 -12.77 -23.80
C GLN A 148 -8.48 -12.37 -22.32
N ILE A 149 -8.39 -13.35 -21.41
CA ILE A 149 -8.55 -13.11 -19.96
C ILE A 149 -7.19 -12.82 -19.31
N LEU A 150 -6.15 -13.60 -19.65
CA LEU A 150 -4.86 -13.50 -18.99
C LEU A 150 -4.06 -12.30 -19.43
N GLN A 151 -4.11 -11.92 -20.72
CA GLN A 151 -3.30 -10.80 -21.19
C GLN A 151 -3.65 -9.48 -20.45
N PRO A 152 -4.93 -9.08 -20.29
CA PRO A 152 -5.28 -7.92 -19.47
C PRO A 152 -4.86 -8.09 -18.01
N TRP A 153 -5.04 -9.28 -17.43
CA TRP A 153 -4.67 -9.54 -16.03
C TRP A 153 -3.16 -9.40 -15.78
N ILE A 154 -2.32 -9.89 -16.69
CA ILE A 154 -0.85 -9.73 -16.64
C ILE A 154 -0.48 -8.24 -16.75
N VAL A 155 -1.10 -7.52 -17.69
CA VAL A 155 -0.85 -6.08 -17.88
C VAL A 155 -1.23 -5.29 -16.63
N VAL A 156 -2.37 -5.59 -16.00
CA VAL A 156 -2.76 -4.92 -14.76
C VAL A 156 -1.79 -5.22 -13.62
N ASN A 157 -1.32 -6.47 -13.47
CA ASN A 157 -0.29 -6.81 -12.47
C ASN A 157 1.03 -6.06 -12.73
N LEU A 158 1.42 -5.89 -13.99
CA LEU A 158 2.58 -5.07 -14.36
C LEU A 158 2.38 -3.60 -13.99
N VAL A 159 1.23 -3.02 -14.32
CA VAL A 159 0.91 -1.64 -13.96
C VAL A 159 0.92 -1.46 -12.44
N VAL A 160 0.34 -2.39 -11.68
CA VAL A 160 0.38 -2.38 -10.21
C VAL A 160 1.83 -2.40 -9.70
N ALA A 161 2.69 -3.26 -10.25
CA ALA A 161 4.10 -3.32 -9.86
C ALA A 161 4.84 -2.00 -10.14
N LEU A 162 4.56 -1.35 -11.27
CA LEU A 162 5.13 -0.04 -11.60
C LEU A 162 4.64 1.07 -10.67
N LEU A 163 3.33 1.13 -10.40
CA LEU A 163 2.74 2.11 -9.49
C LEU A 163 3.30 1.97 -8.08
N VAL A 164 3.37 0.74 -7.57
CA VAL A 164 3.95 0.42 -6.26
C VAL A 164 5.43 0.80 -6.19
N GLY A 165 6.22 0.43 -7.21
CA GLY A 165 7.64 0.75 -7.26
C GLY A 165 7.90 2.26 -7.30
N LEU A 166 7.10 2.99 -8.08
CA LEU A 166 7.18 4.45 -8.14
C LEU A 166 6.77 5.10 -6.82
N SER A 167 5.71 4.61 -6.17
CA SER A 167 5.28 5.08 -4.85
C SER A 167 6.39 4.90 -3.81
N TRP A 168 7.02 3.73 -3.80
CA TRP A 168 8.14 3.44 -2.92
C TRP A 168 9.34 4.36 -3.20
N LEU A 169 9.64 4.64 -4.47
CA LEU A 169 10.71 5.57 -4.85
C LEU A 169 10.44 6.99 -4.34
N PHE A 170 9.21 7.50 -4.50
CA PHE A 170 8.83 8.82 -4.00
C PHE A 170 8.96 8.91 -2.46
N LEU A 171 8.50 7.90 -1.74
CA LEU A 171 8.62 7.85 -0.27
C LEU A 171 10.07 7.67 0.20
N SER A 172 10.89 6.96 -0.57
CA SER A 172 12.30 6.72 -0.23
C SER A 172 13.18 7.94 -0.47
N TYR A 173 12.79 8.86 -1.36
CA TYR A 173 13.57 10.05 -1.67
C TYR A 173 13.51 11.11 -0.57
N ARG A 174 12.45 11.13 0.24
CA ARG A 174 12.29 12.02 1.40
C ARG A 174 11.67 11.27 2.58
N PRO A 175 12.48 10.46 3.30
CA PRO A 175 11.98 9.72 4.46
C PRO A 175 11.62 10.62 5.66
N GLU A 176 12.03 11.90 5.65
CA GLU A 176 11.99 12.82 6.81
C GLU A 176 10.83 13.83 6.84
N LEU A 177 10.00 13.94 5.79
CA LEU A 177 8.88 14.90 5.75
C LEU A 177 7.61 14.29 6.35
N ASP A 178 7.55 14.19 7.68
CA ASP A 178 6.31 13.84 8.40
C ASP A 178 5.68 15.10 9.03
N HIS A 179 4.82 15.77 8.27
CA HIS A 179 4.02 16.90 8.75
C HIS A 179 3.17 16.53 9.98
N SER A 180 2.85 15.25 10.19
CA SER A 180 2.02 14.79 11.32
C SER A 180 2.78 14.78 12.65
N GLU A 181 4.11 14.61 12.64
CA GLU A 181 4.94 14.70 13.84
C GLU A 181 5.13 16.17 14.24
N GLU A 182 5.39 17.05 13.26
CA GLU A 182 5.42 18.51 13.46
C GLU A 182 4.08 19.07 13.95
N LEU A 183 2.94 18.62 13.40
CA LEU A 183 1.62 19.05 13.84
C LEU A 183 1.29 18.60 15.28
N MET A 184 1.74 17.41 15.68
CA MET A 184 1.58 16.93 17.06
C MET A 184 2.54 17.61 18.05
N PHE A 185 3.76 17.95 17.63
CA PHE A 185 4.66 18.79 18.43
C PHE A 185 4.18 20.25 18.51
N HIS A 186 3.55 20.79 17.46
CA HIS A 186 2.92 22.11 17.51
C HIS A 186 1.71 22.15 18.44
N ALA A 187 0.90 21.09 18.48
CA ALA A 187 -0.16 20.95 19.48
C ALA A 187 0.41 20.88 20.92
N GLU A 188 1.58 20.26 21.10
CA GLU A 188 2.30 20.23 22.39
C GLU A 188 2.77 21.65 22.82
N VAL A 189 3.05 22.55 21.88
CA VAL A 189 3.38 23.96 22.16
C VAL A 189 2.13 24.81 22.47
N GLU A 190 0.99 24.54 21.82
CA GLU A 190 -0.27 25.26 22.08
C GLU A 190 -0.98 24.84 23.37
N GLU A 191 -0.80 23.60 23.83
CA GLU A 191 -1.42 23.09 25.07
C GLU A 191 -0.70 23.56 26.35
N PHE A 192 0.48 24.18 26.21
CA PHE A 192 1.16 24.96 27.25
C PHE A 192 1.13 26.46 26.92
N PRO A 193 0.00 27.17 27.10
CA PRO A 193 0.09 28.62 27.20
C PRO A 193 1.00 28.94 28.38
N GLU A 194 1.98 29.83 28.17
CA GLU A 194 2.95 30.30 29.16
C GLU A 194 2.30 30.51 30.54
N LEU A 195 2.28 29.48 31.39
CA LEU A 195 1.79 29.54 32.78
C LEU A 195 2.74 30.37 33.66
N ASP A 196 3.79 30.93 33.06
CA ASP A 196 4.86 31.66 33.73
C ASP A 196 4.75 33.19 33.61
N LYS A 197 3.74 33.73 32.90
CA LYS A 197 3.49 35.19 32.87
C LYS A 197 2.50 35.70 33.93
N SER A 198 1.77 34.83 34.63
CA SER A 198 0.79 35.27 35.64
C SER A 198 1.27 35.17 37.10
N LEU A 199 2.49 34.70 37.37
CA LEU A 199 3.01 34.59 38.74
C LEU A 199 4.08 35.63 39.12
N ASN A 200 4.45 36.54 38.19
CA ASN A 200 5.40 37.62 38.45
C ASN A 200 4.77 39.03 38.47
N VAL A 201 3.46 39.13 38.64
CA VAL A 201 2.78 40.41 38.91
C VAL A 201 1.88 40.27 40.12
N GLN A 202 2.47 40.22 41.31
CA GLN A 202 1.90 40.81 42.51
C GLN A 202 3.03 41.06 43.52
N SER A 203 3.58 42.28 43.38
CA SER A 203 4.24 43.05 44.44
C SER A 203 3.28 43.30 45.61
#